data_AF-A0A523JJ24-F1
#
_entry.id   AF-A0A523JJ24-F1
#
_cell.length_a   1.000
_cell.length_b   1.000
_cell.length_c   1.000
_cell.angle_alpha   90.00
_cell.angle_beta   90.00
_cell.angle_gamma   90.00
#
_symmetry.space_group_name_H-M   'P 1'
#
loop_
_entity.id
_entity.type
_entity.pdbx_description
1 polymer ?
#
loop_
_entity_poly.entity_id
_entity_poly.type
_entity_poly.pdbx_seq_one_letter_code
_entity_poly.pdbx_strand_id
1 'polypeptide(L)'
;MYHLSMRNFGNNLLEAWHFFRKKKVSILASASSFYVMLSLIPLSLLLVRVLGMFLGDVEDTRAKLFKLGNALFPDADAQILTTLEKIVEGPLYGSAPFTYLNFFFLAFASLSFFNSIWTGLAIITKDESKNLWVRLKGLSIIAGTMALLMLIILIPAFIRFMEGLIKDNFVSSTIKEYFPQTTDFFNYVAGMDFGVNFILSTNLIPFVLFLVYFTILYRWLFHWKIKLFHAFLGSFIFVSALIIGKNLFYWYFYFARETLKKNYGDYYTFIVAMIWLFIVMCFFFYGACLCHIYDTKKEE
;
A
#
# COMPACT_ATOMS: atom_id res chain seq x y z
N MET A 1 21.76 1.87 -31.28
CA MET A 1 20.55 2.32 -32.00
C MET A 1 19.41 2.47 -30.97
N TYR A 2 19.40 3.57 -30.22
CA TYR A 2 18.65 3.74 -28.95
C TYR A 2 17.41 4.66 -29.07
N HIS A 3 16.81 4.80 -30.26
CA HIS A 3 15.95 5.96 -30.55
C HIS A 3 14.44 5.70 -30.73
N LEU A 4 13.91 4.51 -30.37
CA LEU A 4 12.51 4.16 -30.69
C LEU A 4 11.61 3.67 -29.54
N SER A 5 12.02 3.80 -28.27
CA SER A 5 11.14 3.44 -27.14
C SER A 5 10.16 4.56 -26.75
N MET A 6 10.60 5.83 -26.72
CA MET A 6 9.77 6.97 -26.28
C MET A 6 8.87 7.54 -27.38
N ARG A 7 9.28 7.44 -28.65
CA ARG A 7 8.56 8.07 -29.78
C ARG A 7 7.16 7.47 -30.02
N ASN A 8 6.91 6.28 -29.46
CA ASN A 8 5.66 5.52 -29.59
C ASN A 8 5.02 5.20 -28.22
N PHE A 9 5.24 6.00 -27.18
CA PHE A 9 4.70 5.76 -25.83
C PHE A 9 3.18 5.50 -25.84
N GLY A 10 2.40 6.29 -26.58
CA GLY A 10 0.96 6.09 -26.73
C GLY A 10 0.59 4.75 -27.37
N ASN A 11 1.34 4.32 -28.39
CA ASN A 11 1.13 3.01 -29.01
C ASN A 11 1.45 1.87 -28.03
N ASN A 12 2.49 2.02 -27.20
CA ASN A 12 2.83 1.03 -26.19
C ASN A 12 1.74 0.92 -25.09
N LEU A 13 1.11 2.04 -24.70
CA LEU A 13 -0.03 2.02 -23.79
C LEU A 13 -1.24 1.29 -24.41
N LEU A 14 -1.53 1.57 -25.68
CA LEU A 14 -2.60 0.89 -26.41
C LEU A 14 -2.29 -0.60 -26.55
N GLU A 15 -1.06 -0.98 -26.87
CA GLU A 15 -0.63 -2.36 -26.97
C GLU A 15 -0.73 -3.08 -25.61
N ALA A 16 -0.33 -2.42 -24.51
CA ALA A 16 -0.53 -2.92 -23.15
C ALA A 16 -2.00 -3.14 -22.83
N TRP A 17 -2.88 -2.26 -23.31
CA TRP A 17 -4.32 -2.42 -23.13
C TRP A 17 -4.88 -3.60 -23.93
N HIS A 18 -4.45 -3.76 -25.19
CA HIS A 18 -4.82 -4.91 -26.00
C HIS A 18 -4.33 -6.22 -25.37
N PHE A 19 -3.09 -6.23 -24.86
CA PHE A 19 -2.54 -7.37 -24.13
C PHE A 19 -3.35 -7.67 -22.87
N PHE A 20 -3.65 -6.65 -22.07
CA PHE A 20 -4.46 -6.75 -20.84
C PHE A 20 -5.81 -7.42 -21.12
N ARG A 21 -6.53 -6.99 -22.18
CA ARG A 21 -7.79 -7.62 -22.58
C ARG A 21 -7.60 -9.04 -23.13
N LYS A 22 -6.63 -9.24 -24.01
CA LYS A 22 -6.36 -10.54 -24.66
C LYS A 22 -6.03 -11.63 -23.63
N LYS A 23 -5.27 -11.27 -22.59
CA LYS A 23 -4.88 -12.16 -21.49
C LYS A 23 -5.92 -12.21 -20.36
N LYS A 24 -7.08 -11.55 -20.53
CA LYS A 24 -8.17 -11.49 -19.54
C LYS A 24 -7.66 -11.04 -18.15
N VAL A 25 -6.74 -10.09 -18.14
CA VAL A 25 -6.04 -9.64 -16.91
C VAL A 25 -6.99 -9.07 -15.87
N SER A 26 -8.16 -8.56 -16.29
CA SER A 26 -9.25 -8.19 -15.39
C SER A 26 -9.75 -9.35 -14.51
N ILE A 27 -9.73 -10.60 -15.00
CA ILE A 27 -10.09 -11.78 -14.19
C ILE A 27 -9.03 -12.04 -13.11
N LEU A 28 -7.75 -11.78 -13.43
CA LEU A 28 -6.68 -11.88 -12.45
C LEU A 28 -6.79 -10.77 -11.40
N ALA A 29 -7.13 -9.55 -11.83
CA ALA A 29 -7.40 -8.43 -10.92
C ALA A 29 -8.59 -8.71 -9.99
N SER A 30 -9.68 -9.31 -10.49
CA SER A 30 -10.84 -9.65 -9.65
C SER A 30 -10.50 -10.76 -8.66
N ALA A 31 -9.78 -11.80 -9.09
CA ALA A 31 -9.29 -12.85 -8.20
C ALA A 31 -8.39 -12.27 -7.10
N SER A 32 -7.40 -11.44 -7.45
CA SER A 32 -6.52 -10.80 -6.46
C SER A 32 -7.28 -9.90 -5.49
N SER A 33 -8.28 -9.15 -5.96
CA SER A 33 -9.11 -8.32 -5.09
C SER A 33 -9.95 -9.14 -4.11
N PHE A 34 -10.51 -10.26 -4.57
CA PHE A 34 -11.19 -11.21 -3.70
C PHE A 34 -10.25 -11.78 -2.64
N TYR A 35 -9.03 -12.17 -3.02
CA TYR A 35 -8.04 -12.67 -2.07
C TYR A 35 -7.54 -11.59 -1.11
N VAL A 36 -7.44 -10.30 -1.49
CA VAL A 36 -7.19 -9.20 -0.55
C VAL A 36 -8.24 -9.23 0.55
N MET A 37 -9.52 -9.22 0.17
CA MET A 37 -10.63 -9.20 1.13
C MET A 37 -10.62 -10.41 2.04
N LEU A 38 -10.43 -11.60 1.47
CA LEU A 38 -10.36 -12.85 2.21
C LEU A 38 -9.19 -12.84 3.21
N SER A 39 -8.05 -12.27 2.81
CA SER A 39 -6.83 -12.21 3.64
C SER A 39 -6.87 -11.14 4.73
N LEU A 40 -7.74 -10.13 4.62
CA LEU A 40 -7.72 -8.96 5.49
C LEU A 40 -7.98 -9.31 6.96
N ILE A 41 -9.01 -10.13 7.22
CA ILE A 41 -9.35 -10.57 8.58
C ILE A 41 -8.26 -11.49 9.15
N PRO A 42 -7.84 -12.60 8.49
CA PRO A 42 -6.75 -13.44 8.98
C PRO A 42 -5.45 -12.68 9.23
N LEU A 43 -5.11 -11.73 8.36
CA LEU A 43 -3.90 -10.92 8.48
C LEU A 43 -3.96 -10.02 9.71
N SER A 44 -5.08 -9.32 9.92
CA SER A 44 -5.27 -8.49 11.12
C SER A 44 -5.19 -9.30 12.42
N LEU A 45 -5.83 -10.48 12.47
CA LEU A 45 -5.76 -11.39 13.61
C LEU A 45 -4.33 -11.88 13.88
N LEU A 46 -3.61 -12.27 12.82
CA LEU A 46 -2.23 -12.71 12.93
C LEU A 46 -1.33 -11.59 13.41
N LEU A 47 -1.51 -10.37 12.90
CA LEU A 47 -0.72 -9.19 13.26
C LEU A 47 -0.90 -8.83 14.74
N VAL A 48 -2.15 -8.74 15.23
CA VAL A 48 -2.44 -8.47 16.65
C VAL A 48 -1.84 -9.55 17.55
N ARG A 49 -1.97 -10.83 17.18
CA ARG A 49 -1.45 -11.94 18.00
C ARG A 49 0.06 -12.01 18.04
N VAL A 50 0.73 -11.85 16.90
CA VAL A 50 2.20 -11.88 16.84
C VAL A 50 2.77 -10.70 17.61
N LEU A 51 2.27 -9.48 17.40
CA LEU A 51 2.75 -8.31 18.15
C LEU A 51 2.39 -8.37 19.62
N GLY A 52 1.20 -8.87 19.98
CA GLY A 52 0.78 -9.05 21.37
C GLY A 52 1.66 -10.04 22.13
N MET A 53 2.18 -11.07 21.44
CA MET A 53 3.15 -12.00 22.02
C MET A 53 4.49 -11.32 22.33
N PHE A 54 4.95 -10.40 21.47
CA PHE A 54 6.18 -9.64 21.70
C PHE A 54 6.02 -8.55 22.76
N LEU A 55 4.83 -7.92 22.83
CA LEU A 55 4.54 -6.80 23.74
C LEU A 55 3.98 -7.24 25.09
N GLY A 56 3.61 -8.51 25.24
CA GLY A 56 3.10 -9.10 26.48
C GLY A 56 1.61 -8.87 26.74
N ASP A 57 0.95 -8.02 25.96
CA ASP A 57 -0.48 -7.72 26.09
C ASP A 57 -1.16 -7.66 24.71
N VAL A 58 -2.05 -8.62 24.44
CA VAL A 58 -2.78 -8.74 23.17
C VAL A 58 -3.87 -7.66 23.05
N GLU A 59 -4.47 -7.26 24.16
CA GLU A 59 -5.58 -6.30 24.19
C GLU A 59 -5.08 -4.87 23.97
N ASP A 60 -4.04 -4.47 24.69
CA ASP A 60 -3.42 -3.16 24.49
C ASP A 60 -2.79 -3.05 23.08
N THR A 61 -2.21 -4.14 22.59
CA THR A 61 -1.68 -4.21 21.21
C THR A 61 -2.78 -4.00 20.16
N ARG A 62 -3.95 -4.62 20.34
CA ARG A 62 -5.11 -4.41 19.46
C ARG A 62 -5.49 -2.93 19.44
N ALA A 63 -5.74 -2.33 20.60
CA ALA A 63 -6.17 -0.94 20.70
C ALA A 63 -5.15 0.03 20.08
N LYS A 64 -3.86 -0.20 20.31
CA LYS A 64 -2.77 0.58 19.70
C LYS A 64 -2.72 0.43 18.18
N LEU A 65 -2.90 -0.79 17.65
CA LEU A 65 -2.91 -1.03 16.20
C LEU A 65 -4.09 -0.38 15.49
N PHE A 66 -5.29 -0.43 16.07
CA PHE A 66 -6.45 0.24 15.48
C PHE A 66 -6.37 1.77 15.62
N LYS A 67 -5.82 2.29 16.72
CA LYS A 67 -5.47 3.72 16.82
C LYS A 67 -4.47 4.15 15.78
N LEU A 68 -3.41 3.35 15.57
CA LEU A 68 -2.42 3.61 14.51
C LEU A 68 -3.08 3.55 13.13
N GLY A 69 -3.94 2.55 12.87
CA GLY A 69 -4.70 2.45 11.63
C GLY A 69 -5.55 3.70 11.35
N ASN A 70 -6.29 4.19 12.34
CA ASN A 70 -7.04 5.44 12.25
C ASN A 70 -6.13 6.65 11.98
N ALA A 71 -4.94 6.71 12.61
CA ALA A 71 -3.98 7.80 12.40
C ALA A 71 -3.32 7.77 11.01
N LEU A 72 -3.10 6.57 10.46
CA LEU A 72 -2.52 6.37 9.12
C LEU A 72 -3.53 6.61 8.00
N PHE A 73 -4.82 6.36 8.26
CA PHE A 73 -5.90 6.52 7.31
C PHE A 73 -7.02 7.40 7.88
N PRO A 74 -6.76 8.69 8.16
CA PRO A 74 -7.76 9.59 8.76
C PRO A 74 -8.97 9.82 7.84
N ASP A 75 -8.79 9.62 6.53
CA ASP A 75 -9.85 9.76 5.51
C ASP A 75 -10.61 8.44 5.25
N ALA A 76 -10.23 7.34 5.90
CA ALA A 76 -10.99 6.10 5.77
C ALA A 76 -12.35 6.24 6.47
N ASP A 77 -13.41 5.69 5.86
CA ASP A 77 -14.72 5.70 6.49
C ASP A 77 -14.64 4.95 7.84
N ALA A 78 -14.97 5.65 8.93
CA ALA A 78 -14.91 5.11 10.28
C ALA A 78 -15.73 3.82 10.44
N GLN A 79 -16.76 3.60 9.61
CA GLN A 79 -17.53 2.36 9.60
C GLN A 79 -16.68 1.16 9.21
N ILE A 80 -15.72 1.29 8.28
CA ILE A 80 -14.84 0.18 7.86
C ILE A 80 -13.96 -0.22 9.04
N LEU A 81 -13.29 0.75 9.66
CA LEU A 81 -12.33 0.50 10.73
C LEU A 81 -13.01 -0.08 11.97
N THR A 82 -14.17 0.44 12.36
CA THR A 82 -14.96 -0.10 13.49
C THR A 82 -15.54 -1.49 13.19
N THR A 83 -15.94 -1.76 11.96
CA THR A 83 -16.41 -3.10 11.56
C THR A 83 -15.28 -4.11 11.61
N LEU A 84 -14.11 -3.75 11.08
CA LEU A 84 -12.92 -4.59 11.14
C LEU A 84 -12.49 -4.86 12.58
N GLU A 85 -12.51 -3.84 13.43
CA GLU A 85 -12.20 -3.98 14.86
C GLU A 85 -13.12 -4.99 15.53
N LYS A 86 -14.44 -4.90 15.33
CA LYS A 86 -15.43 -5.83 15.88
C LYS A 86 -15.26 -7.27 15.36
N ILE A 87 -14.95 -7.43 14.08
CA ILE A 87 -14.72 -8.76 13.48
C ILE A 87 -13.47 -9.42 14.04
N VAL A 88 -12.45 -8.62 14.37
CA VAL A 88 -11.18 -9.08 14.96
C VAL A 88 -11.33 -9.37 16.46
N GLU A 89 -12.19 -8.62 17.15
CA GLU A 89 -12.47 -8.79 18.58
C GLU A 89 -12.98 -10.20 18.89
N GLY A 90 -14.07 -10.64 18.24
CA GLY A 90 -14.70 -11.93 18.54
C GLY A 90 -13.73 -13.13 18.57
N PRO A 91 -12.90 -13.35 17.53
CA PRO A 91 -11.93 -14.44 17.49
C PRO A 91 -10.73 -14.28 18.44
N LEU A 92 -10.43 -13.07 18.93
CA LEU A 92 -9.37 -12.83 19.92
C LEU A 92 -9.79 -13.23 21.32
N TYR A 93 -11.05 -12.95 21.69
CA TYR A 93 -11.60 -13.23 23.03
C TYR A 93 -12.38 -14.55 23.13
N GLY A 94 -12.53 -15.28 22.03
CA GLY A 94 -13.06 -16.63 22.06
C GLY A 94 -12.22 -17.52 22.99
N SER A 95 -12.87 -18.24 23.90
CA SER A 95 -12.26 -19.03 24.99
C SER A 95 -11.33 -20.17 24.53
N ALA A 96 -11.11 -20.32 23.24
CA ALA A 96 -10.27 -21.36 22.67
C ALA A 96 -8.79 -20.94 22.72
N PRO A 97 -7.91 -21.75 23.34
CA PRO A 97 -6.48 -21.45 23.37
C PRO A 97 -5.91 -21.37 21.95
N PHE A 98 -4.92 -20.51 21.79
CA PHE A 98 -4.24 -20.35 20.51
C PHE A 98 -3.41 -21.60 20.17
N THR A 99 -3.91 -22.42 19.26
CA THR A 99 -3.20 -23.61 18.78
C THR A 99 -2.29 -23.27 17.60
N TYR A 100 -1.16 -23.96 17.48
CA TYR A 100 -0.30 -23.94 16.28
C TYR A 100 -1.08 -24.18 14.98
N LEU A 101 -2.15 -24.99 15.04
CA LEU A 101 -3.05 -25.24 13.91
C LEU A 101 -3.77 -23.95 13.46
N ASN A 102 -4.31 -23.17 14.41
CA ASN A 102 -4.97 -21.89 14.12
C ASN A 102 -3.98 -20.88 13.53
N PHE A 103 -2.75 -20.83 14.06
CA PHE A 103 -1.69 -20.01 13.46
C PHE A 103 -1.44 -20.39 12.00
N PHE A 104 -1.31 -21.69 11.71
CA PHE A 104 -1.04 -22.16 10.36
C PHE A 104 -2.18 -21.80 9.38
N PHE A 105 -3.43 -22.01 9.77
CA PHE A 105 -4.57 -21.62 8.93
C PHE A 105 -4.66 -20.12 8.71
N LEU A 106 -4.45 -19.30 9.76
CA LEU A 106 -4.43 -17.85 9.64
C LEU A 106 -3.29 -17.37 8.74
N ALA A 107 -2.10 -17.94 8.89
CA ALA A 107 -0.95 -17.64 8.04
C ALA A 107 -1.25 -18.01 6.59
N PHE A 108 -1.73 -19.24 6.34
CA PHE A 108 -2.08 -19.71 5.00
C PHE A 108 -3.13 -18.82 4.32
N ALA A 109 -4.20 -18.46 5.04
CA ALA A 109 -5.24 -17.57 4.53
C ALA A 109 -4.68 -16.16 4.23
N SER A 110 -3.81 -15.64 5.11
CA SER A 110 -3.13 -14.36 4.90
C SER A 110 -2.20 -14.38 3.68
N LEU A 111 -1.53 -15.51 3.42
CA LEU A 111 -0.63 -15.68 2.27
C LEU A 111 -1.36 -15.80 0.92
N SER A 112 -2.67 -16.07 0.92
CA SER A 112 -3.45 -16.32 -0.30
C SER A 112 -3.47 -15.12 -1.25
N PHE A 113 -3.51 -13.90 -0.72
CA PHE A 113 -3.41 -12.67 -1.50
C PHE A 113 -2.09 -12.56 -2.27
N PHE A 114 -0.97 -12.81 -1.60
CA PHE A 114 0.36 -12.78 -2.23
C PHE A 114 0.47 -13.82 -3.35
N ASN A 115 -0.04 -15.02 -3.09
CA ASN A 115 -0.07 -16.08 -4.10
C ASN A 115 -0.89 -15.66 -5.33
N SER A 116 -2.02 -14.98 -5.14
CA SER A 116 -2.83 -14.46 -6.26
C SER A 116 -2.09 -13.43 -7.10
N ILE A 117 -1.43 -12.44 -6.47
CA ILE A 117 -0.61 -11.46 -7.20
C ILE A 117 0.52 -12.17 -7.96
N TRP A 118 1.23 -13.08 -7.30
CA TRP A 118 2.34 -13.81 -7.90
C TRP A 118 1.91 -14.63 -9.11
N THR A 119 0.83 -15.39 -8.98
CA THR A 119 0.25 -16.13 -10.10
C THR A 119 -0.17 -15.19 -11.22
N GLY A 120 -0.74 -14.02 -10.90
CA GLY A 120 -1.12 -13.05 -11.92
C GLY A 120 0.05 -12.49 -12.71
N LEU A 121 1.13 -12.17 -12.01
CA LEU A 121 2.38 -11.73 -12.64
C LEU A 121 3.02 -12.83 -13.47
N ALA A 122 3.08 -14.06 -12.97
CA ALA A 122 3.61 -15.21 -13.71
C ALA A 122 2.86 -15.45 -15.04
N ILE A 123 1.54 -15.28 -15.05
CA ILE A 123 0.71 -15.39 -16.26
C ILE A 123 1.00 -14.24 -17.24
N ILE A 124 1.26 -13.03 -16.74
CA ILE A 124 1.62 -11.86 -17.56
C ILE A 124 3.02 -12.02 -18.16
N THR A 125 4.00 -12.42 -17.36
CA THR A 125 5.40 -12.57 -17.77
C THR A 125 5.69 -13.83 -18.56
N LYS A 126 4.75 -14.80 -18.55
CA LYS A 126 4.97 -16.18 -19.01
C LYS A 126 6.12 -16.87 -18.26
N ASP A 127 6.45 -16.40 -17.06
CA ASP A 127 7.45 -17.05 -16.21
C ASP A 127 6.79 -18.23 -15.49
N GLU A 128 6.93 -19.42 -16.08
CA GLU A 128 6.41 -20.67 -15.52
C GLU A 128 7.34 -21.27 -14.46
N SER A 129 8.25 -20.50 -13.85
CA SER A 129 9.12 -20.99 -12.77
C SER A 129 8.29 -21.63 -11.64
N LYS A 130 8.29 -22.97 -11.61
CA LYS A 130 7.58 -23.79 -10.60
C LYS A 130 8.33 -23.88 -9.28
N ASN A 131 9.53 -23.30 -9.20
CA ASN A 131 10.39 -23.41 -8.02
C ASN A 131 9.79 -22.70 -6.81
N LEU A 132 9.45 -23.46 -5.76
CA LEU A 132 8.92 -22.95 -4.49
C LEU A 132 9.85 -21.88 -3.87
N TRP A 133 11.17 -22.07 -3.99
CA TRP A 133 12.19 -21.13 -3.53
C TRP A 133 12.12 -19.77 -4.22
N VAL A 134 11.74 -19.74 -5.50
CA VAL A 134 11.55 -18.49 -6.25
C VAL A 134 10.30 -17.76 -5.74
N ARG A 135 9.23 -18.49 -5.44
CA ARG A 135 8.01 -17.93 -4.85
C ARG A 135 8.24 -17.40 -3.43
N LEU A 136 8.99 -18.12 -2.60
CA LEU A 136 9.35 -17.68 -1.25
C LEU A 136 10.26 -16.45 -1.25
N LYS A 137 11.22 -16.37 -2.17
CA LYS A 137 12.00 -15.13 -2.40
C LYS A 137 11.09 -13.98 -2.81
N GLY A 138 10.14 -14.22 -3.71
CA GLY A 138 9.10 -13.26 -4.10
C GLY A 138 8.27 -12.77 -2.90
N LEU A 139 7.84 -13.69 -2.02
CA LEU A 139 7.10 -13.35 -0.80
C LEU A 139 7.94 -12.48 0.15
N SER A 140 9.21 -12.85 0.39
CA SER A 140 10.13 -12.08 1.23
C SER A 140 10.39 -10.69 0.66
N ILE A 141 10.46 -10.57 -0.67
CA ILE A 141 10.57 -9.29 -1.36
C ILE A 141 9.31 -8.46 -1.17
N ILE A 142 8.11 -9.01 -1.37
CA ILE A 142 6.87 -8.25 -1.16
C ILE A 142 6.77 -7.83 0.31
N ALA A 143 7.05 -8.72 1.26
CA ALA A 143 7.09 -8.39 2.70
C ALA A 143 8.12 -7.29 3.02
N GLY A 144 9.33 -7.38 2.47
CA GLY A 144 10.38 -6.36 2.64
C GLY A 144 9.98 -5.01 2.02
N THR A 145 9.34 -5.03 0.86
CA THR A 145 8.82 -3.81 0.23
C THR A 145 7.63 -3.25 1.03
N MET A 146 6.75 -4.07 1.59
CA MET A 146 5.68 -3.62 2.49
C MET A 146 6.24 -2.99 3.78
N ALA A 147 7.32 -3.54 4.34
CA ALA A 147 8.02 -2.92 5.47
C ALA A 147 8.62 -1.55 5.07
N LEU A 148 9.14 -1.44 3.85
CA LEU A 148 9.62 -0.17 3.29
C LEU A 148 8.49 0.85 3.07
N LEU A 149 7.30 0.40 2.62
CA LEU A 149 6.09 1.25 2.59
C LEU A 149 5.70 1.72 3.99
N MET A 150 5.70 0.83 4.98
CA MET A 150 5.40 1.20 6.36
C MET A 150 6.36 2.27 6.85
N LEU A 151 7.67 2.11 6.60
CA LEU A 151 8.68 3.12 6.94
C LEU A 151 8.41 4.45 6.23
N ILE A 152 8.07 4.41 4.94
CA ILE A 152 7.74 5.58 4.13
C ILE A 152 6.50 6.33 4.68
N ILE A 153 5.43 5.61 5.04
CA ILE A 153 4.20 6.20 5.58
C ILE A 153 4.45 6.79 6.98
N LEU A 154 5.43 6.29 7.72
CA LEU A 154 5.84 6.84 9.01
C LEU A 154 6.68 8.12 8.89
N ILE A 155 7.21 8.47 7.71
CA ILE A 155 8.03 9.67 7.53
C ILE A 155 7.28 10.95 7.93
N PRO A 156 6.03 11.21 7.47
CA PRO A 156 5.25 12.36 7.95
C PRO A 156 5.06 12.39 9.47
N ALA A 157 4.80 11.25 10.10
CA ALA A 157 4.64 11.16 11.55
C ALA A 157 5.96 11.46 12.27
N PHE A 158 7.08 10.96 11.75
CA PHE A 158 8.42 11.25 12.25
C PHE A 158 8.78 12.73 12.11
N ILE A 159 8.47 13.36 10.98
CA ILE A 159 8.70 14.80 10.78
C ILE A 159 7.89 15.61 11.81
N ARG A 160 6.61 15.31 12.00
CA ARG A 160 5.77 15.97 13.02
C ARG A 160 6.27 15.74 14.44
N PHE A 161 6.77 14.53 14.74
CA PHE A 161 7.39 14.23 16.02
C PHE A 161 8.64 15.08 16.27
N MET A 162 9.52 15.20 15.26
CA MET A 162 10.71 16.04 15.33
C MET A 162 10.36 17.53 15.47
N GLU A 163 9.32 17.99 14.77
CA GLU A 163 8.77 19.34 14.93
C GLU A 163 8.26 19.56 16.37
N GLY A 164 7.55 18.58 16.93
CA GLY A 164 7.10 18.57 18.31
C GLY A 164 8.27 18.68 19.30
N LEU A 165 9.35 17.93 19.13
CA LEU A 165 10.53 18.02 20.01
C LEU A 165 11.24 19.38 19.98
N ILE A 166 11.18 20.09 18.85
CA ILE A 166 11.79 21.41 18.69
C ILE A 166 10.87 22.50 19.28
N LYS A 167 9.56 22.36 19.10
CA LYS A 167 8.54 23.33 19.58
C LYS A 167 8.20 23.14 21.06
N ASP A 168 8.16 21.92 21.56
CA ASP A 168 7.99 21.64 22.97
C ASP A 168 9.24 22.04 23.75
N ASN A 169 8.99 22.69 24.88
CA ASN A 169 9.99 23.37 25.69
C ASN A 169 11.13 22.48 26.23
N PHE A 170 11.19 21.18 25.95
CA PHE A 170 12.23 20.29 26.46
C PHE A 170 13.63 20.63 25.91
N VAL A 171 13.75 20.77 24.59
CA VAL A 171 15.02 21.14 23.95
C VAL A 171 15.26 22.65 24.09
N SER A 172 14.22 23.47 23.96
CA SER A 172 14.38 24.93 24.04
C SER A 172 14.74 25.43 25.45
N SER A 173 14.25 24.80 26.53
CA SER A 173 14.61 25.15 27.91
C SER A 173 16.00 24.67 28.30
N THR A 174 16.35 23.43 27.96
CA THR A 174 17.68 22.87 28.25
C THR A 174 18.77 23.66 27.52
N ILE A 175 18.56 24.05 26.27
CA ILE A 175 19.54 24.85 25.52
C ILE A 175 19.60 26.30 26.02
N LYS A 176 18.46 26.89 26.42
CA LYS A 176 18.40 28.21 27.08
C LYS A 176 19.23 28.27 28.36
N GLU A 177 19.28 27.17 29.11
CA GLU A 177 19.97 27.08 30.39
C GLU A 177 21.49 26.96 30.24
N TYR A 178 21.97 26.19 29.24
CA TYR A 178 23.42 25.96 29.04
C TYR A 178 24.08 26.89 28.00
N PHE A 179 23.33 27.45 27.05
CA PHE A 179 23.88 28.30 25.97
C PHE A 179 22.96 29.50 25.64
N PRO A 180 22.96 30.56 26.46
CA PRO A 180 22.13 31.75 26.26
C PRO A 180 22.47 32.59 25.01
N GLN A 181 23.59 32.31 24.32
CA GLN A 181 23.96 32.98 23.06
C GLN A 181 23.38 32.32 21.81
N THR A 182 22.83 31.10 21.90
CA THR A 182 22.22 30.39 20.75
C THR A 182 20.69 30.53 20.74
N THR A 183 20.13 31.19 21.74
CA THR A 183 18.68 31.36 21.94
C THR A 183 17.97 31.99 20.75
N ASP A 184 18.60 32.99 20.11
CA ASP A 184 18.03 33.66 18.95
C ASP A 184 18.02 32.76 17.70
N PHE A 185 19.04 31.92 17.53
CA PHE A 185 19.07 30.91 16.47
C PHE A 185 17.97 29.86 16.66
N PHE A 186 17.80 29.34 17.88
CA PHE A 186 16.74 28.36 18.18
C PHE A 186 15.33 28.96 18.09
N ASN A 187 15.12 30.21 18.49
CA ASN A 187 13.85 30.91 18.31
C ASN A 187 13.55 31.19 16.82
N TYR A 188 14.57 31.51 16.01
CA TYR A 188 14.43 31.67 14.56
C TYR A 188 14.11 30.34 13.86
N VAL A 189 14.74 29.24 14.27
CA VAL A 189 14.45 27.89 13.77
C VAL A 189 13.06 27.40 14.20
N ALA A 190 12.63 27.69 15.42
CA ALA A 190 11.30 27.33 15.94
C ALA A 190 10.17 28.18 15.33
N GLY A 191 10.46 29.44 14.97
CA GLY A 191 9.55 30.34 14.24
C GLY A 191 9.49 30.07 12.74
N MET A 192 10.42 29.29 12.20
CA MET A 192 10.33 28.76 10.84
C MET A 192 9.24 27.68 10.82
N ASP A 193 8.07 28.02 10.29
CA ASP A 193 7.14 27.02 9.80
C ASP A 193 7.83 26.36 8.61
N PHE A 194 8.64 25.33 8.91
CA PHE A 194 9.20 24.47 7.87
C PHE A 194 8.00 24.12 7.00
N GLY A 195 8.04 24.45 5.71
CA GLY A 195 6.92 24.28 4.79
C GLY A 195 6.38 22.83 4.67
N VAL A 196 6.82 21.92 5.53
CA VAL A 196 6.22 20.65 5.95
C VAL A 196 4.69 20.67 5.88
N ASN A 197 3.99 21.69 6.38
CA ASN A 197 2.53 21.73 6.26
C ASN A 197 2.06 21.82 4.80
N PHE A 198 2.70 22.64 3.96
CA PHE A 198 2.40 22.78 2.53
C PHE A 198 2.90 21.59 1.68
N ILE A 199 4.08 21.05 2.00
CA ILE A 199 4.70 19.96 1.25
C ILE A 199 4.04 18.61 1.61
N LEU A 200 3.64 18.40 2.88
CA LEU A 200 2.84 17.23 3.30
C LEU A 200 1.37 17.32 2.85
N SER A 201 0.77 18.51 2.76
CA SER A 201 -0.62 18.65 2.29
C SER A 201 -0.77 18.40 0.79
N THR A 202 0.31 18.55 0.02
CA THR A 202 0.25 18.37 -1.42
C THR A 202 0.41 16.89 -1.79
N ASN A 203 -0.43 16.35 -2.68
CA ASN A 203 -0.35 14.96 -3.20
C ASN A 203 1.00 14.62 -3.89
N LEU A 204 1.96 15.55 -3.96
CA LEU A 204 3.28 15.38 -4.56
C LEU A 204 4.19 14.43 -3.77
N ILE A 205 4.29 14.57 -2.44
CA ILE A 205 5.12 13.65 -1.65
C ILE A 205 4.59 12.22 -1.77
N PRO A 206 3.29 11.93 -1.51
CA PRO A 206 2.75 10.58 -1.69
C PRO A 206 2.96 10.04 -3.11
N PHE A 207 2.85 10.89 -4.12
CA PHE A 207 3.12 10.51 -5.51
C PHE A 207 4.56 10.02 -5.70
N VAL A 208 5.56 10.81 -5.28
CA VAL A 208 6.98 10.46 -5.43
C VAL A 208 7.31 9.20 -4.63
N LEU A 209 6.80 9.09 -3.40
CA LEU A 209 6.99 7.94 -2.53
C LEU A 209 6.44 6.65 -3.15
N PHE A 210 5.19 6.69 -3.63
CA PHE A 210 4.59 5.56 -4.32
C PHE A 210 5.31 5.25 -5.63
N LEU A 211 5.76 6.27 -6.37
CA LEU A 211 6.49 6.07 -7.61
C LEU A 211 7.80 5.31 -7.38
N VAL A 212 8.60 5.73 -6.39
CA VAL A 212 9.84 5.04 -6.01
C VAL A 212 9.55 3.62 -5.54
N TYR A 213 8.57 3.47 -4.64
CA TYR A 213 8.18 2.17 -4.11
C TYR A 213 7.76 1.19 -5.22
N PHE A 214 6.80 1.57 -6.06
CA PHE A 214 6.30 0.69 -7.11
C PHE A 214 7.37 0.44 -8.19
N THR A 215 8.32 1.35 -8.39
CA THR A 215 9.44 1.14 -9.33
C THR A 215 10.34 0.01 -8.84
N ILE A 216 10.69 0.02 -7.54
CA ILE A 216 11.46 -1.04 -6.91
C ILE A 216 10.67 -2.35 -6.93
N LEU A 217 9.38 -2.27 -6.57
CA LEU A 217 8.48 -3.42 -6.55
C LEU A 217 8.42 -4.09 -7.93
N TYR A 218 8.07 -3.36 -9.00
CA TYR A 218 7.98 -3.94 -10.33
C TYR A 218 9.32 -4.46 -10.83
N ARG A 219 10.44 -3.78 -10.55
CA ARG A 219 11.75 -4.30 -10.91
C ARG A 219 12.04 -5.66 -10.28
N TRP A 220 11.64 -5.87 -9.03
CA TRP A 220 11.88 -7.12 -8.34
C TRP A 220 10.84 -8.20 -8.64
N LEU A 221 9.58 -7.83 -8.86
CA LEU A 221 8.50 -8.75 -9.22
C LEU A 221 8.76 -9.50 -10.53
N PHE A 222 9.43 -8.87 -11.49
CA PHE A 222 9.70 -9.44 -12.81
C PHE A 222 11.03 -10.21 -12.89
N HIS A 223 11.64 -10.53 -11.74
CA HIS A 223 13.05 -10.95 -11.63
C HIS A 223 14.01 -9.91 -12.24
N TRP A 224 15.30 -10.01 -11.92
CA TRP A 224 16.34 -9.00 -12.20
C TRP A 224 16.64 -8.72 -13.70
N LYS A 225 15.76 -9.13 -14.61
CA LYS A 225 15.89 -8.98 -16.06
C LYS A 225 15.43 -7.60 -16.58
N ILE A 226 14.54 -6.91 -15.87
CA ILE A 226 13.99 -5.63 -16.33
C ILE A 226 14.88 -4.43 -15.97
N LYS A 227 15.10 -3.54 -16.95
CA LYS A 227 15.78 -2.25 -16.75
C LYS A 227 14.97 -1.36 -15.81
N LEU A 228 15.65 -0.63 -14.91
CA LEU A 228 15.01 0.29 -13.96
C LEU A 228 14.06 1.30 -14.64
N PHE A 229 14.42 1.76 -15.85
CA PHE A 229 13.60 2.69 -16.63
C PHE A 229 12.25 2.09 -17.07
N HIS A 230 12.18 0.80 -17.43
CA HIS A 230 10.93 0.16 -17.84
C HIS A 230 10.01 -0.04 -16.64
N ALA A 231 10.58 -0.46 -15.50
CA ALA A 231 9.86 -0.55 -14.24
C ALA A 231 9.31 0.83 -13.82
N PHE A 232 10.12 1.89 -13.92
CA PHE A 232 9.71 3.25 -13.64
C PHE A 232 8.51 3.68 -14.50
N LEU A 233 8.52 3.35 -15.79
CA LEU A 233 7.44 3.71 -16.71
C LEU A 233 6.11 3.03 -16.33
N GLY A 234 6.16 1.74 -15.99
CA GLY A 234 5.00 1.01 -15.48
C GLY A 234 4.48 1.58 -14.17
N SER A 235 5.38 1.89 -13.24
CA SER A 235 5.04 2.52 -11.96
C SER A 235 4.47 3.92 -12.12
N PHE A 236 4.98 4.71 -13.05
CA PHE A 236 4.47 6.04 -13.34
C PHE A 236 3.02 6.00 -13.81
N ILE A 237 2.69 5.08 -14.72
CA ILE A 237 1.32 4.87 -15.18
C ILE A 237 0.42 4.38 -14.04
N PHE A 238 0.89 3.39 -13.26
CA PHE A 238 0.12 2.87 -12.13
C PHE A 238 -0.17 3.96 -11.09
N VAL A 239 0.84 4.69 -10.63
CA VAL A 239 0.69 5.72 -9.58
C VAL A 239 -0.14 6.90 -10.09
N SER A 240 0.05 7.31 -11.35
CA SER A 240 -0.79 8.35 -11.96
C SER A 240 -2.26 7.90 -12.02
N ALA A 241 -2.52 6.67 -12.47
CA ALA A 241 -3.86 6.10 -12.50
C ALA A 241 -4.45 5.95 -11.09
N LEU A 242 -3.64 5.62 -10.08
CA LEU A 242 -4.07 5.52 -8.69
C LEU A 242 -4.52 6.89 -8.14
N ILE A 243 -3.76 7.96 -8.37
CA ILE A 243 -4.14 9.30 -7.90
C ILE A 243 -5.36 9.84 -8.65
N ILE A 244 -5.36 9.73 -9.98
CA ILE A 244 -6.51 10.16 -10.80
C ILE A 244 -7.74 9.35 -10.40
N GLY A 245 -7.59 8.02 -10.30
CA GLY A 245 -8.63 7.10 -9.87
C GLY A 245 -9.16 7.43 -8.48
N LYS A 246 -8.30 7.77 -7.51
CA LYS A 246 -8.70 8.17 -6.14
C LYS A 246 -9.61 9.39 -6.19
N ASN A 247 -9.20 10.41 -6.95
CA ASN A 247 -9.95 11.66 -7.06
C ASN A 247 -11.29 11.44 -7.78
N LEU A 248 -11.30 10.65 -8.87
CA LEU A 248 -12.52 10.26 -9.56
C LEU A 248 -13.45 9.42 -8.70
N PHE A 249 -12.89 8.52 -7.88
CA PHE A 249 -13.65 7.68 -6.97
C PHE A 249 -14.28 8.50 -5.84
N TYR A 250 -13.55 9.47 -5.30
CA TYR A 250 -14.08 10.43 -4.34
C TYR A 250 -15.25 11.22 -4.94
N TRP A 251 -15.10 11.71 -6.18
CA TRP A 251 -16.16 12.41 -6.90
C TRP A 251 -17.38 11.50 -7.12
N TYR A 252 -17.18 10.27 -7.61
CA TYR A 252 -18.25 9.29 -7.76
C TYR A 252 -18.97 9.01 -6.43
N PHE A 253 -18.20 8.76 -5.36
CA PHE A 253 -18.76 8.45 -4.05
C PHE A 253 -19.57 9.62 -3.51
N TYR A 254 -19.12 10.87 -3.71
CA TYR A 254 -19.87 12.06 -3.30
C TYR A 254 -21.29 12.10 -3.88
N PHE A 255 -21.46 11.76 -5.17
CA PHE A 255 -22.80 11.74 -5.80
C PHE A 255 -23.58 10.44 -5.55
N ALA A 256 -22.89 9.30 -5.50
CA ALA A 256 -23.54 8.00 -5.44
C ALA A 256 -23.92 7.57 -4.02
N ARG A 257 -23.38 8.22 -2.97
CA ARG A 257 -23.51 7.77 -1.57
C ARG A 257 -24.94 7.53 -1.13
N GLU A 258 -25.86 8.45 -1.41
CA GLU A 258 -27.26 8.33 -0.96
C GLU A 258 -27.97 7.17 -1.65
N THR A 259 -27.81 7.04 -2.97
CA THR A 259 -28.35 5.93 -3.76
C THR A 259 -27.77 4.59 -3.31
N LEU A 260 -26.46 4.54 -3.04
CA LEU A 260 -25.79 3.33 -2.56
C LEU A 260 -26.28 2.92 -1.18
N LYS A 261 -26.44 3.87 -0.24
CA LYS A 261 -27.02 3.62 1.08
C LYS A 261 -28.46 3.10 0.97
N LYS A 262 -29.27 3.66 0.06
CA LYS A 262 -30.66 3.23 -0.15
C LYS A 262 -30.75 1.80 -0.71
N ASN A 263 -29.87 1.44 -1.66
CA ASN A 263 -29.93 0.15 -2.33
C ASN A 263 -29.25 -0.98 -1.54
N TYR A 264 -28.15 -0.68 -0.85
CA TYR A 264 -27.30 -1.68 -0.20
C TYR A 264 -27.33 -1.61 1.33
N GLY A 265 -28.04 -0.65 1.92
CA GLY A 265 -28.14 -0.48 3.37
C GLY A 265 -26.75 -0.36 4.00
N ASP A 266 -26.55 -1.04 5.13
CA ASP A 266 -25.30 -1.01 5.90
C ASP A 266 -24.09 -1.62 5.16
N TYR A 267 -24.32 -2.39 4.09
CA TYR A 267 -23.25 -3.02 3.30
C TYR A 267 -22.65 -2.11 2.22
N TYR A 268 -23.18 -0.90 2.03
CA TYR A 268 -22.75 -0.01 0.95
C TYR A 268 -21.24 0.27 0.99
N THR A 269 -20.67 0.51 2.17
CA THR A 269 -19.25 0.80 2.36
C THR A 269 -18.37 -0.39 1.97
N PHE A 270 -18.81 -1.62 2.29
CA PHE A 270 -18.11 -2.84 1.89
C PHE A 270 -18.09 -3.01 0.37
N ILE A 271 -19.21 -2.78 -0.30
CA ILE A 271 -19.32 -2.89 -1.77
C ILE A 271 -18.46 -1.82 -2.46
N VAL A 272 -18.49 -0.59 -1.95
CA VAL A 272 -17.64 0.51 -2.44
C VAL A 272 -16.16 0.13 -2.30
N ALA A 273 -15.76 -0.46 -1.17
CA ALA A 273 -14.40 -0.96 -0.97
C ALA A 273 -14.03 -2.11 -1.94
N MET A 274 -14.96 -3.04 -2.24
CA MET A 274 -14.78 -4.09 -3.25
C MET A 274 -14.45 -3.51 -4.63
N ILE A 275 -15.26 -2.55 -5.08
CA ILE A 275 -15.10 -1.92 -6.38
C ILE A 275 -13.77 -1.16 -6.44
N TRP A 276 -13.45 -0.41 -5.39
CA TRP A 276 -12.19 0.32 -5.31
C TRP A 276 -10.97 -0.60 -5.38
N LEU A 277 -10.96 -1.67 -4.58
CA LEU A 277 -9.87 -2.67 -4.59
C LEU A 277 -9.72 -3.32 -5.97
N PHE A 278 -10.83 -3.64 -6.63
CA PHE A 278 -10.82 -4.16 -8.00
C PHE A 278 -10.20 -3.20 -9.01
N ILE A 279 -10.54 -1.91 -8.95
CA ILE A 279 -9.99 -0.88 -9.83
C ILE A 279 -8.48 -0.72 -9.57
N VAL A 280 -8.05 -0.68 -8.30
CA VAL A 280 -6.64 -0.60 -7.92
C VAL A 280 -5.86 -1.81 -8.46
N MET A 281 -6.40 -3.02 -8.34
CA MET A 281 -5.76 -4.22 -8.90
C MET A 281 -5.69 -4.18 -10.44
N CYS A 282 -6.70 -3.63 -11.11
CA CYS A 282 -6.64 -3.41 -12.55
C CYS A 282 -5.50 -2.46 -12.93
N PHE A 283 -5.36 -1.32 -12.23
CA PHE A 283 -4.24 -0.41 -12.47
C PHE A 283 -2.90 -1.10 -12.24
N PHE A 284 -2.78 -1.87 -11.15
CA PHE A 284 -1.56 -2.57 -10.79
C PHE A 284 -1.13 -3.56 -11.86
N PHE A 285 -2.04 -4.41 -12.33
CA PHE A 285 -1.71 -5.37 -13.37
C PHE A 285 -1.53 -4.71 -14.75
N TYR A 286 -2.20 -3.59 -15.02
CA TYR A 286 -1.96 -2.83 -16.24
C TYR A 286 -0.53 -2.25 -16.29
N GLY A 287 -0.04 -1.69 -15.17
CA GLY A 287 1.36 -1.26 -15.03
C GLY A 287 2.34 -2.43 -15.25
N ALA A 288 2.00 -3.62 -14.74
CA ALA A 288 2.77 -4.84 -14.96
C ALA A 288 2.79 -5.27 -16.45
N CYS A 289 1.66 -5.22 -17.16
CA CYS A 289 1.61 -5.49 -18.60
C CYS A 289 2.48 -4.51 -19.40
N LEU A 290 2.50 -3.24 -19.00
CA LEU A 290 3.34 -2.24 -19.64
C LEU A 290 4.83 -2.58 -19.47
N CYS A 291 5.26 -2.91 -18.25
CA CYS A 291 6.62 -3.38 -17.99
C CYS A 291 7.01 -4.56 -18.89
N HIS A 292 6.11 -5.54 -19.06
CA HIS A 292 6.35 -6.70 -19.92
C HIS A 292 6.58 -6.32 -21.39
N ILE A 293 5.75 -5.46 -21.97
CA ILE A 293 5.87 -5.05 -23.38
C ILE A 293 7.17 -4.29 -23.64
N TYR A 294 7.58 -3.41 -22.71
CA TYR A 294 8.85 -2.70 -22.84
C TYR A 294 10.05 -3.65 -22.74
N ASP A 295 9.92 -4.76 -22.01
CA ASP A 295 10.97 -5.78 -21.92
C ASP A 295 11.03 -6.65 -23.18
N THR A 296 9.89 -7.13 -23.70
CA THR A 296 9.85 -8.00 -24.90
C THR A 296 10.33 -7.30 -26.17
N LYS A 297 10.03 -6.00 -26.35
CA LYS A 297 10.51 -5.21 -27.50
C LYS A 297 12.02 -4.95 -27.52
N LYS A 298 12.75 -5.35 -26.48
CA LYS A 298 14.21 -5.30 -26.45
C LYS A 298 14.83 -6.60 -26.99
N GLU A 299 14.09 -7.70 -26.95
CA GLU A 299 14.55 -9.02 -27.43
C GLU A 299 14.33 -9.19 -28.95
N GLU A 300 13.49 -8.35 -29.56
CA GLU A 300 13.31 -8.19 -31.02
C GLU A 300 14.24 -7.12 -31.59
#